data_AF-A0A6G1SF25-F1
#
_entry.id   AF-A0A6G1SF25-F1
#
_cell.length_a   1.000
_cell.length_b   1.000
_cell.length_c   1.000
_cell.angle_alpha   90.00
_cell.angle_beta   90.00
_cell.angle_gamma   90.00
#
_symmetry.space_group_name_H-M   'P 1'
#
loop_
_entity.id
_entity.type
_entity.pdbx_description
1 polymer ?
#
loop_
_entity_poly.entity_id
_entity_poly.type
_entity_poly.pdbx_seq_one_letter_code
_entity_poly.pdbx_strand_id
1 'polypeptide(L)'
;DDNMPLYEAIAGYQKNLVISHETDVAWRAAVLSGVPSLLTLRLYTDDGSNQYKFIMLNRRYLSFRIIKINRECVRGLWASQQQELIYFRNTDPERGSIQNAKQALRNMINSSCDQPVGYPIYVSPLTTSYFECGFLSSFL
;
A
#
# COMPACT_ATOMS: atom_id res chain seq x y z
N ASP A 1 -33.30 30.29 -16.06
CA ASP A 1 -32.11 30.11 -15.19
C ASP A 1 -32.45 29.18 -14.04
N ASP A 2 -32.44 27.88 -14.31
CA ASP A 2 -32.64 26.86 -13.29
C ASP A 2 -31.26 26.48 -12.71
N ASN A 3 -30.87 27.15 -11.64
CA ASN A 3 -29.63 26.88 -10.90
C ASN A 3 -29.78 25.72 -9.89
N MET A 4 -30.96 25.09 -9.83
CA MET A 4 -31.27 23.96 -8.97
C MET A 4 -30.29 22.78 -9.09
N PRO A 5 -29.91 22.29 -10.30
CA PRO A 5 -28.95 21.19 -10.41
C PRO A 5 -27.55 21.55 -9.90
N LEU A 6 -27.13 22.82 -10.03
CA LEU A 6 -25.84 23.28 -9.50
C LEU A 6 -25.86 23.31 -7.97
N TYR A 7 -26.94 23.82 -7.38
CA TYR A 7 -27.10 23.87 -5.93
C TYR A 7 -27.10 22.46 -5.32
N GLU A 8 -27.83 21.53 -5.93
CA GLU A 8 -27.86 20.13 -5.51
C GLU A 8 -26.49 19.46 -5.58
N ALA A 9 -25.73 19.70 -6.66
CA ALA A 9 -24.38 19.19 -6.81
C ALA A 9 -23.44 19.72 -5.71
N ILE A 10 -23.45 21.02 -5.44
CA ILE A 10 -22.61 21.65 -4.40
C ILE A 10 -22.98 21.12 -3.02
N ALA A 11 -24.27 21.05 -2.69
CA ALA A 11 -24.75 20.53 -1.42
C ALA A 11 -24.38 19.05 -1.22
N GLY A 12 -24.37 18.26 -2.29
CA GLY A 12 -23.92 16.87 -2.29
C GLY A 12 -22.41 16.74 -2.02
N TYR A 13 -21.58 17.55 -2.67
CA TYR A 13 -20.13 17.55 -2.42
C TYR A 13 -19.78 18.02 -1.02
N GLN A 14 -20.46 19.04 -0.48
CA GLN A 14 -20.18 19.55 0.86
C GLN A 14 -20.35 18.50 1.96
N LYS A 15 -21.19 17.47 1.76
CA LYS A 15 -21.37 16.37 2.71
C LYS A 15 -20.34 15.24 2.56
N ASN A 16 -19.77 15.09 1.37
CA ASN A 16 -19.04 13.90 0.96
C ASN A 16 -17.56 14.16 0.63
N LEU A 17 -17.17 15.43 0.51
CA LEU A 17 -15.82 15.88 0.15
C LEU A 17 -15.18 16.58 1.34
N VAL A 18 -14.00 16.11 1.75
CA VAL A 18 -13.15 16.83 2.70
C VAL A 18 -11.98 17.45 1.95
N ILE A 19 -11.79 18.76 2.14
CA ILE A 19 -10.69 19.53 1.59
C ILE A 19 -9.76 19.92 2.73
N SER A 20 -8.57 19.32 2.78
CA SER A 20 -7.56 19.63 3.80
C SER A 20 -6.17 19.29 3.29
N HIS A 21 -5.13 19.82 3.95
CA HIS A 21 -3.75 19.46 3.63
C HIS A 21 -3.46 18.02 4.07
N GLU A 22 -2.53 17.33 3.39
CA GLU A 22 -2.23 15.91 3.65
C GLU A 22 -1.60 15.63 5.02
N THR A 23 -0.99 16.65 5.63
CA THR A 23 -0.44 16.58 7.00
C THR A 23 -1.42 17.02 8.08
N ASP A 24 -2.64 17.43 7.70
CA ASP A 24 -3.66 17.88 8.64
C ASP A 24 -4.29 16.69 9.39
N VAL A 25 -4.62 16.89 10.66
CA VAL A 25 -5.36 15.91 11.47
C VAL A 25 -6.74 15.66 10.85
N ALA A 26 -7.36 16.67 10.25
CA ALA A 26 -8.63 16.54 9.55
C ALA A 26 -8.55 15.54 8.38
N TRP A 27 -7.43 15.51 7.65
CA TRP A 27 -7.21 14.55 6.57
C TRP A 27 -7.16 13.13 7.11
N ARG A 28 -6.36 12.90 8.16
CA ARG A 28 -6.24 11.57 8.77
C ARG A 28 -7.57 11.10 9.36
N ALA A 29 -8.31 12.00 10.02
CA ALA A 29 -9.63 11.70 10.55
C ALA A 29 -10.62 11.32 9.42
N ALA A 30 -10.61 12.05 8.30
CA ALA A 30 -11.48 11.78 7.16
C ALA A 30 -11.16 10.46 6.44
N VAL A 31 -9.87 10.09 6.36
CA VAL A 31 -9.44 8.77 5.87
C VAL A 31 -9.98 7.66 6.78
N LEU A 32 -9.82 7.80 8.10
CA LEU A 32 -10.27 6.79 9.07
C LEU A 32 -11.80 6.70 9.17
N SER A 33 -12.52 7.81 9.00
CA SER A 33 -13.98 7.81 8.96
C SER A 33 -14.55 7.36 7.61
N GLY A 34 -13.69 7.01 6.64
CA GLY A 34 -14.11 6.45 5.35
C GLY A 34 -14.85 7.43 4.45
N VAL A 35 -14.50 8.73 4.48
CA VAL A 35 -15.07 9.75 3.59
C VAL A 35 -14.89 9.33 2.12
N PRO A 36 -15.91 9.48 1.26
CA PRO A 36 -15.86 8.95 -0.11
C PRO A 36 -14.87 9.71 -1.02
N SER A 37 -14.67 11.01 -0.81
CA SER A 37 -13.73 11.81 -1.59
C SER A 37 -12.89 12.74 -0.72
N LEU A 38 -11.60 12.82 -1.02
CA LEU A 38 -10.65 13.73 -0.36
C LEU A 38 -9.95 14.57 -1.42
N LEU A 39 -9.75 15.86 -1.14
CA LEU A 39 -9.06 16.78 -2.03
C LEU A 39 -7.97 17.51 -1.26
N THR A 40 -6.76 17.51 -1.78
CA THR A 40 -5.65 18.31 -1.26
C THR A 40 -4.98 19.11 -2.38
N LEU A 41 -4.48 20.29 -2.02
CA LEU A 41 -3.69 21.14 -2.89
C LEU A 41 -2.23 21.05 -2.43
N ARG A 42 -1.36 20.59 -3.32
CA ARG A 42 0.08 20.56 -3.08
C ARG A 42 0.75 21.70 -3.83
N LEU A 43 1.53 22.49 -3.12
CA LEU A 43 2.46 23.45 -3.71
C LEU A 43 3.80 22.73 -3.93
N TYR A 44 4.28 22.74 -5.16
CA TYR A 44 5.60 22.25 -5.51
C TYR A 44 6.43 23.43 -6.02
N THR A 45 7.55 23.67 -5.37
CA THR A 45 8.53 24.70 -5.77
C THR A 45 9.68 24.02 -6.48
N ASP A 46 9.78 24.25 -7.79
CA ASP A 46 10.91 23.83 -8.60
C ASP A 46 11.38 25.01 -9.44
N ASP A 47 12.69 25.23 -9.48
CA ASP A 47 13.35 26.26 -10.29
C ASP A 47 12.73 27.66 -10.20
N GLY A 48 12.34 28.10 -9.00
CA GLY A 48 11.83 29.45 -8.75
C GLY A 48 10.42 29.73 -9.28
N SER A 49 9.71 28.70 -9.77
CA SER A 49 8.30 28.78 -10.18
C SER A 49 7.41 28.02 -9.19
N ASN A 50 6.32 28.67 -8.74
CA ASN A 50 5.32 28.04 -7.87
C ASN A 50 4.34 27.24 -8.73
N GLN A 51 4.41 25.90 -8.67
CA GLN A 51 3.48 25.02 -9.36
C GLN A 51 2.47 24.43 -8.37
N TYR A 52 1.19 24.48 -8.73
CA TYR A 52 0.10 23.93 -7.92
C TYR A 52 -0.40 22.62 -8.52
N LYS A 53 -0.50 21.58 -7.69
CA LYS A 53 -1.06 20.28 -8.07
C LYS A 53 -2.25 19.96 -7.19
N PHE A 54 -3.39 19.69 -7.82
CA PHE A 54 -4.57 19.16 -7.15
C PHE A 54 -4.48 17.63 -7.10
N ILE A 55 -4.71 17.05 -5.92
CA ILE A 55 -4.77 15.60 -5.72
C ILE A 55 -6.14 15.28 -5.16
N MET A 56 -6.88 14.41 -5.87
CA MET A 56 -8.18 13.92 -5.44
C MET A 56 -8.13 12.42 -5.22
N LEU A 57 -8.50 11.96 -4.03
CA LEU A 57 -8.63 10.54 -3.70
C LEU A 57 -10.11 10.18 -3.64
N ASN A 58 -10.46 9.05 -4.23
CA ASN A 58 -11.82 8.51 -4.21
C ASN A 58 -11.82 7.11 -3.63
N ARG A 59 -12.73 6.87 -2.68
CA ARG A 59 -12.94 5.57 -2.08
C ARG A 59 -13.54 4.63 -3.13
N ARG A 60 -12.90 3.48 -3.33
CA ARG A 60 -13.37 2.44 -4.25
C ARG A 60 -13.18 1.08 -3.62
N TYR A 61 -14.11 0.17 -3.92
CA TYR A 61 -13.93 -1.25 -3.61
C TYR A 61 -12.90 -1.83 -4.57
N LEU A 62 -11.88 -2.48 -4.02
CA LEU A 62 -10.87 -3.22 -4.76
C LEU A 62 -11.02 -4.70 -4.40
N SER A 63 -11.17 -5.54 -5.42
CA SER A 63 -11.17 -6.99 -5.24
C SER A 63 -9.74 -7.48 -5.08
N PHE A 64 -9.39 -8.04 -3.94
CA PHE A 64 -8.09 -8.65 -3.70
C PHE A 64 -8.22 -10.17 -3.54
N ARG A 65 -7.17 -10.88 -3.94
CA ARG A 65 -7.05 -12.33 -3.75
C ARG A 65 -6.30 -12.61 -2.47
N ILE A 66 -6.90 -13.35 -1.55
CA ILE A 66 -6.24 -13.82 -0.33
C ILE A 66 -5.61 -15.17 -0.63
N ILE A 67 -4.32 -15.31 -0.35
CA ILE A 67 -3.56 -16.55 -0.57
C ILE A 67 -2.99 -17.00 0.77
N LYS A 68 -3.31 -18.23 1.18
CA LYS A 68 -2.71 -18.88 2.35
C LYS A 68 -1.59 -19.81 1.90
N ILE A 69 -0.39 -19.62 2.42
CA ILE A 69 0.79 -20.43 2.09
C ILE A 69 1.09 -21.39 3.25
N ASN A 70 1.59 -22.58 2.94
CA ASN A 70 2.07 -23.52 3.95
C ASN A 70 3.36 -22.98 4.61
N ARG A 71 3.37 -22.89 5.94
CA ARG A 71 4.53 -22.42 6.71
C ARG A 71 5.80 -23.23 6.47
N GLU A 72 5.69 -24.54 6.20
CA GLU A 72 6.86 -25.39 5.95
C GLU A 72 7.49 -25.12 4.58
N CYS A 73 6.68 -24.68 3.60
CA CYS A 73 7.20 -24.24 2.30
C CYS A 73 8.01 -22.95 2.44
N VAL A 74 7.53 -21.99 3.26
CA VAL A 74 8.25 -20.75 3.59
C VAL A 74 9.60 -21.07 4.24
N ARG A 75 9.60 -21.93 5.27
CA ARG A 75 10.83 -22.36 5.96
C ARG A 75 11.82 -23.04 5.01
N GLY A 76 11.33 -23.92 4.13
CA GLY A 76 12.15 -24.59 3.14
C GLY A 76 12.80 -23.64 2.13
N LEU A 77 12.05 -22.63 1.64
CA LEU A 77 12.57 -21.61 0.73
C LEU A 77 13.62 -20.73 1.41
N TRP A 78 13.39 -20.31 2.66
CA TRP A 78 14.39 -19.54 3.41
C TRP A 78 15.66 -20.35 3.67
N ALA A 79 15.53 -21.60 4.12
CA ALA A 79 16.68 -22.47 4.37
C ALA A 79 17.49 -22.73 3.09
N SER A 80 16.80 -22.96 1.96
CA SER A 80 17.41 -23.09 0.63
C SER A 80 18.23 -21.85 0.27
N GLN A 81 17.68 -20.65 0.48
CA GLN A 81 18.36 -19.40 0.14
C GLN A 81 19.58 -19.16 1.05
N GLN A 82 19.47 -19.51 2.33
CA GLN A 82 20.57 -19.43 3.27
C GLN A 82 21.71 -20.39 2.89
N GLN A 83 21.38 -21.61 2.50
CA GLN A 83 22.36 -22.58 2.04
C GLN A 83 23.05 -22.11 0.75
N GLU A 84 22.31 -21.54 -0.19
CA GLU A 84 22.87 -21.01 -1.43
C GLU A 84 23.82 -19.82 -1.20
N LEU A 85 23.37 -18.82 -0.44
CA LEU A 85 24.11 -17.56 -0.27
C LEU A 85 25.21 -17.62 0.79
N ILE A 86 24.98 -18.32 1.90
CA ILE A 86 25.93 -18.38 3.02
C ILE A 86 26.84 -19.59 2.88
N TYR A 87 26.25 -20.77 2.67
CA TYR A 87 27.03 -22.02 2.67
C TYR A 87 27.80 -22.19 1.36
N PHE A 88 27.13 -22.08 0.21
CA PHE A 88 27.79 -22.16 -1.09
C PHE A 88 28.43 -20.85 -1.56
N ARG A 89 28.17 -19.74 -0.86
CA ARG A 89 28.69 -18.41 -1.20
C ARG A 89 28.41 -18.04 -2.66
N ASN A 90 27.21 -18.35 -3.15
CA ASN A 90 26.83 -17.94 -4.49
C ASN A 90 26.79 -16.41 -4.57
N THR A 91 27.68 -15.82 -5.37
CA THR A 91 27.76 -14.37 -5.57
C THR A 91 27.01 -13.90 -6.81
N ASP A 92 26.31 -14.81 -7.51
CA ASP A 92 25.55 -14.45 -8.71
C ASP A 92 24.44 -13.45 -8.36
N PRO A 93 24.46 -12.22 -8.89
CA PRO A 93 23.40 -11.25 -8.69
C PRO A 93 22.10 -11.66 -9.38
N GLU A 94 22.17 -12.44 -10.47
CA GLU A 94 21.05 -13.08 -11.14
C GLU A 94 20.67 -14.34 -10.36
N ARG A 95 20.25 -14.15 -9.09
CA ARG A 95 19.78 -15.22 -8.19
C ARG A 95 18.77 -16.07 -8.96
N GLY A 96 19.19 -17.26 -9.35
CA GLY A 96 18.43 -18.11 -10.24
C GLY A 96 16.99 -18.18 -9.78
N SER A 97 16.08 -17.70 -10.64
CA SER A 97 14.67 -18.03 -10.52
C SER A 97 13.92 -17.36 -9.34
N ILE A 98 14.21 -16.10 -8.99
CA ILE A 98 13.33 -15.34 -8.06
C ILE A 98 11.88 -15.30 -8.61
N GLN A 99 11.74 -15.16 -9.93
CA GLN A 99 10.45 -15.20 -10.64
C GLN A 99 9.95 -16.61 -11.00
N ASN A 100 10.81 -17.63 -10.91
CA ASN A 100 10.49 -19.00 -11.30
C ASN A 100 10.07 -19.82 -10.07
N ALA A 101 8.86 -19.49 -9.61
CA ALA A 101 7.97 -20.28 -8.76
C ALA A 101 6.79 -19.36 -8.37
N LYS A 102 6.05 -18.86 -9.37
CA LYS A 102 4.94 -17.91 -9.16
C LYS A 102 3.87 -18.48 -8.23
N GLN A 103 3.66 -19.80 -8.29
CA GLN A 103 2.71 -20.55 -7.47
C GLN A 103 3.10 -20.56 -5.98
N ALA A 104 4.41 -20.53 -5.69
CA ALA A 104 4.92 -20.46 -4.32
C ALA A 104 5.16 -19.02 -3.86
N LEU A 105 4.86 -18.01 -4.69
CA LEU A 105 5.12 -16.59 -4.40
C LEU A 105 6.55 -16.34 -3.91
N ARG A 106 7.53 -17.04 -4.53
CA ARG A 106 8.94 -17.04 -4.10
C ARG A 106 9.53 -15.63 -3.99
N ASN A 107 9.16 -14.72 -4.89
CA ASN A 107 9.50 -13.29 -4.78
C ASN A 107 9.11 -12.70 -3.42
N MET A 108 7.85 -12.86 -3.00
CA MET A 108 7.35 -12.29 -1.76
C MET A 108 7.99 -12.95 -0.54
N ILE A 109 8.14 -14.28 -0.56
CA ILE A 109 8.73 -15.04 0.54
C ILE A 109 10.22 -14.74 0.71
N ASN A 110 10.96 -14.59 -0.39
CA ASN A 110 12.38 -14.27 -0.31
C ASN A 110 12.59 -12.83 0.17
N SER A 111 11.74 -11.89 -0.25
CA SER A 111 11.79 -10.51 0.24
C SER A 111 11.38 -10.38 1.71
N SER A 112 10.63 -11.33 2.28
CA SER A 112 10.28 -11.32 3.70
C SER A 112 11.33 -11.95 4.62
N CYS A 113 12.44 -12.45 4.06
CA CYS A 113 13.55 -12.95 4.87
C CYS A 113 14.33 -11.77 5.50
N ASP A 114 14.90 -11.98 6.69
CA ASP A 114 15.74 -10.98 7.32
C ASP A 114 17.04 -10.74 6.52
N GLN A 115 17.59 -9.53 6.65
CA GLN A 115 18.93 -9.24 6.15
C GLN A 115 19.95 -10.16 6.84
N PRO A 116 20.98 -10.65 6.13
CA PRO A 116 21.49 -10.23 4.82
C PRO A 116 20.92 -10.97 3.60
N VAL A 117 19.94 -11.85 3.79
CA VAL A 117 19.47 -12.78 2.75
C VAL A 117 18.24 -12.27 2.01
N GLY A 118 17.30 -11.65 2.71
CA GLY A 118 16.17 -10.97 2.09
C GLY A 118 16.50 -9.57 1.58
N TYR A 119 15.46 -8.88 1.13
CA TYR A 119 15.54 -7.52 0.58
C TYR A 119 14.96 -6.51 1.58
N PRO A 120 15.45 -5.26 1.61
CA PRO A 120 14.76 -4.21 2.35
C PRO A 120 13.33 -4.06 1.84
N ILE A 121 12.35 -4.29 2.71
CA ILE A 121 10.93 -4.12 2.39
C ILE A 121 10.31 -3.12 3.37
N TYR A 122 9.54 -2.18 2.83
CA TYR A 122 8.75 -1.28 3.65
C TYR A 122 7.45 -1.99 4.08
N VAL A 123 7.25 -2.10 5.39
CA VAL A 123 6.01 -2.64 5.98
C VAL A 123 5.25 -1.47 6.58
N SER A 124 4.05 -1.20 6.07
CA SER A 124 3.18 -0.19 6.65
C SER A 124 2.66 -0.65 8.02
N PRO A 125 2.51 0.26 9.01
CA PRO A 125 1.88 -0.09 10.28
C PRO A 125 0.47 -0.66 10.10
N LEU A 126 0.11 -1.67 10.90
CA LEU A 126 -1.20 -2.33 10.90
C LEU A 126 -2.38 -1.35 11.05
N THR A 127 -2.15 -0.22 11.71
CA THR A 127 -3.14 0.85 11.88
C THR A 127 -3.56 1.51 10.57
N THR A 128 -2.73 1.42 9.53
CA THR A 128 -3.00 2.01 8.21
C THR A 128 -3.63 0.99 7.26
N SER A 129 -3.49 -0.30 7.53
CA SER A 129 -4.23 -1.38 6.86
C SER A 129 -5.57 -1.62 7.54
N TYR A 130 -6.45 -0.61 7.53
CA TYR A 130 -7.82 -0.77 8.02
C TYR A 130 -8.62 -1.63 7.02
N PHE A 131 -8.99 -2.83 7.43
CA PHE A 131 -9.98 -3.65 6.75
C PHE A 131 -11.22 -3.69 7.65
N GLU A 132 -12.34 -3.17 7.17
CA GLU A 132 -13.62 -3.22 7.87
C GLU A 132 -14.15 -4.66 7.81
N CYS A 133 -13.65 -5.51 8.70
CA CYS A 133 -14.14 -6.87 8.87
C CYS A 133 -14.22 -7.17 10.36
N GLY A 134 -15.42 -7.55 10.81
CA GLY A 134 -15.75 -7.85 12.21
C GLY A 134 -15.06 -9.08 12.80
N PHE A 135 -13.91 -9.50 12.28
CA PHE A 135 -13.09 -10.53 12.91
C PHE A 135 -11.62 -10.14 12.81
N LEU A 136 -11.01 -9.91 13.98
CA LEU A 136 -9.58 -9.82 14.18
C LEU A 136 -8.92 -11.09 13.62
N SER A 137 -8.24 -10.97 12.48
CA SER A 137 -7.07 -11.80 12.22
C SER A 137 -5.93 -10.90 11.77
N SER A 138 -4.95 -10.78 12.66
CA SER A 138 -3.60 -10.28 12.41
C SER A 138 -3.06 -10.81 11.07
N PHE A 139 -2.76 -9.90 10.16
CA PHE A 139 -1.80 -10.19 9.09
C PHE A 139 -0.42 -9.81 9.61
N LEU A 140 0.52 -10.72 9.44
CA LEU A 140 1.92 -10.64 9.87
C LEU A 140 2.63 -9.40 9.34
#